data_AF-A0A355VW87-F1
#
_entry.id   AF-A0A355VW87-F1
#
_cell.length_a   1.000
_cell.length_b   1.000
_cell.length_c   1.000
_cell.angle_alpha   90.00
_cell.angle_beta   90.00
_cell.angle_gamma   90.00
#
_symmetry.space_group_name_H-M   'P 1'
#
loop_
_entity.id
_entity.type
_entity.pdbx_description
1 polymer ?
#
loop_
_entity_poly.entity_id
_entity_poly.type
_entity_poly.pdbx_seq_one_letter_code
_entity_poly.pdbx_strand_id
1 'polypeptide(L)'
;MLSYAVIIPAITLLLLIVGGIAAVFIKPVEFKDSRTSVFISIMGSIAVVVLSLNVILTTVGLESQNSINKAQFTKTAIDKLWLFPNQLLKEAEHVRPEFIASLYYNNATFYKLTEGKKTPPTMRSEAEEQYITIVLIQSWEDYLTLRNLDHTGEIVWLHNFIQWAQSPYLKKKYDNIKYNFAQSTIDFGDLLFEYAAHIPVPSNNPAIYKETI
;
A
#
# COMPACT_ATOMS: atom_id res chain seq x y z
N MET A 1 11.70 -17.32 -23.76
CA MET A 1 11.72 -17.90 -22.40
C MET A 1 11.10 -19.28 -22.48
N LEU A 2 11.86 -20.36 -22.32
CA LEU A 2 11.22 -21.66 -22.11
C LEU A 2 10.49 -21.59 -20.76
N SER A 3 9.19 -21.85 -20.78
CA SER A 3 8.39 -21.88 -19.56
C SER A 3 8.96 -22.92 -18.61
N TYR A 4 9.13 -22.56 -17.33
CA TYR A 4 9.60 -23.47 -16.28
C TYR A 4 8.76 -24.77 -16.23
N ALA A 5 7.50 -24.71 -16.68
CA ALA A 5 6.61 -25.85 -16.84
C ALA A 5 7.12 -26.94 -17.81
N VAL A 6 8.03 -26.59 -18.74
CA VAL A 6 8.61 -27.53 -19.72
C VAL A 6 10.00 -28.00 -19.28
N ILE A 7 10.78 -27.11 -18.64
CA ILE A 7 12.15 -27.41 -18.21
C ILE A 7 12.16 -28.44 -17.08
N ILE A 8 11.23 -28.35 -16.13
CA ILE A 8 11.21 -29.22 -14.94
C ILE A 8 10.87 -30.68 -15.28
N PRO A 9 9.82 -30.98 -16.07
CA PRO A 9 9.57 -32.35 -16.52
C PRO A 9 10.74 -32.89 -17.34
N ALA A 10 11.36 -32.06 -18.18
CA ALA A 10 12.50 -32.47 -18.99
C ALA A 10 13.73 -32.84 -18.15
N ILE A 11 14.10 -32.04 -17.14
CA ILE A 11 15.21 -32.33 -16.23
C ILE A 11 14.90 -33.57 -15.38
N THR A 12 13.66 -33.70 -14.90
CA THR A 12 13.24 -34.87 -14.10
C THR A 12 13.30 -36.16 -14.92
N LEU A 13 12.82 -36.11 -16.17
CA LEU A 13 12.90 -37.23 -17.11
C LEU A 13 14.35 -37.57 -17.45
N LEU A 14 15.21 -36.56 -17.65
CA LEU A 14 16.64 -36.74 -17.91
C LEU A 14 17.32 -37.43 -16.72
N LEU A 15 17.05 -36.99 -15.49
CA LEU A 15 17.62 -37.59 -14.28
C LEU A 15 17.14 -39.03 -14.07
N LEU A 16 15.87 -39.33 -14.38
CA LEU A 16 15.35 -40.70 -14.36
C LEU A 16 16.02 -41.58 -15.42
N ILE A 17 16.23 -41.06 -16.63
CA ILE A 17 16.94 -41.77 -17.70
C ILE A 17 18.40 -42.03 -17.30
N VAL A 18 19.10 -41.02 -16.79
CA VAL A 18 20.50 -41.15 -16.35
C VAL A 18 20.61 -42.11 -15.17
N GLY A 19 19.69 -42.07 -14.21
CA GLY A 19 19.62 -43.01 -13.09
C GLY A 19 19.36 -44.45 -13.55
N GLY A 20 18.45 -44.64 -14.52
CA GLY A 20 18.17 -45.94 -15.13
C GLY A 20 19.36 -46.50 -15.91
N ILE A 21 20.05 -45.65 -16.69
CA ILE A 21 21.27 -46.02 -17.42
C ILE A 21 22.39 -46.37 -16.42
N ALA A 22 22.62 -45.56 -15.39
CA ALA A 22 23.61 -45.83 -14.36
C ALA A 22 23.36 -47.18 -13.66
N ALA A 23 22.09 -47.50 -13.35
CA ALA A 23 21.73 -48.78 -12.74
C ALA A 23 21.97 -49.99 -13.65
N VAL A 24 21.88 -49.83 -14.98
CA VAL A 24 22.12 -50.90 -15.97
C VAL A 24 23.61 -51.08 -16.26
N PHE A 25 24.38 -49.98 -16.34
CA PHE A 25 25.77 -50.01 -16.79
C PHE A 25 26.80 -50.12 -15.65
N ILE A 26 26.46 -49.72 -14.41
CA ILE A 26 27.34 -49.89 -13.26
C ILE A 26 27.26 -51.35 -12.80
N LYS A 27 28.28 -52.15 -13.14
CA LYS A 27 28.39 -53.56 -12.74
C LYS A 27 28.68 -53.63 -11.22
N PRO A 28 27.74 -54.16 -10.41
CA PRO A 28 27.74 -53.98 -8.94
C PRO A 28 28.62 -55.01 -8.21
N VAL A 29 29.66 -55.54 -8.85
CA VAL A 29 30.40 -56.69 -8.32
C VAL A 29 31.45 -56.29 -7.27
N GLU A 30 31.74 -55.00 -7.10
CA GLU A 30 32.69 -54.50 -6.08
C GLU A 30 32.04 -53.69 -4.94
N PHE A 31 30.70 -53.57 -4.90
CA PHE A 31 29.98 -52.90 -3.82
C PHE A 31 28.92 -53.84 -3.20
N LYS A 32 29.29 -54.52 -2.11
CA LYS A 32 28.35 -55.17 -1.17
C LYS A 32 27.43 -54.10 -0.57
N ASP A 33 26.10 -54.08 -0.65
CA ASP A 33 25.13 -55.16 -0.86
C ASP A 33 23.86 -54.69 -1.63
N SER A 34 23.49 -55.47 -2.64
CA SER A 34 22.30 -55.44 -3.52
C SER A 34 22.17 -54.26 -4.52
N ARG A 35 21.85 -54.59 -5.79
CA ARG A 35 21.40 -53.63 -6.82
C ARG A 35 20.28 -52.70 -6.33
N THR A 36 19.47 -53.21 -5.40
CA THR A 36 18.40 -52.50 -4.72
C THR A 36 18.91 -51.34 -3.87
N SER A 37 20.06 -51.49 -3.19
CA SER A 37 20.66 -50.41 -2.39
C SER A 37 21.13 -49.24 -3.25
N VAL A 38 21.81 -49.53 -4.37
CA VAL A 38 22.23 -48.50 -5.34
C VAL A 38 21.01 -47.80 -5.94
N PHE A 39 19.97 -48.56 -6.31
CA PHE A 39 18.72 -48.00 -6.83
C PHE A 39 18.01 -47.11 -5.80
N ILE A 40 17.88 -47.55 -4.55
CA ILE A 40 17.27 -46.77 -3.46
C ILE A 40 18.08 -45.49 -3.19
N SER A 41 19.41 -45.57 -3.22
CA SER A 41 20.28 -44.40 -3.03
C SER A 41 20.12 -43.36 -4.16
N ILE A 42 20.02 -43.82 -5.41
CA ILE A 42 19.77 -42.94 -6.57
C ILE A 42 18.37 -42.31 -6.46
N MET A 43 17.35 -43.10 -6.16
CA MET A 43 15.97 -42.61 -5.96
C MET A 43 15.88 -41.61 -4.80
N GLY A 44 16.57 -41.87 -3.69
CA GLY A 44 16.68 -40.96 -2.55
C GLY A 44 17.35 -39.64 -2.95
N SER A 45 18.43 -39.71 -3.73
CA SER A 45 19.11 -38.51 -4.25
C SER A 45 18.22 -37.70 -5.19
N ILE A 46 17.48 -38.37 -6.09
CA ILE A 46 16.49 -37.72 -6.97
C ILE A 46 15.39 -37.07 -6.14
N ALA A 47 14.87 -37.76 -5.11
CA ALA A 47 13.85 -37.21 -4.23
C ALA A 47 14.32 -35.93 -3.53
N VAL A 48 15.56 -35.90 -3.03
CA VAL A 48 16.17 -34.71 -2.42
C VAL A 48 16.28 -33.55 -3.42
N VAL A 49 16.71 -33.82 -4.66
CA VAL A 49 16.79 -32.79 -5.71
C VAL A 49 15.40 -32.25 -6.05
N VAL A 50 14.40 -33.11 -6.24
CA VAL A 50 13.02 -32.70 -6.56
C VAL A 50 12.40 -31.91 -5.42
N LEU A 51 12.60 -32.33 -4.16
CA LEU A 51 12.15 -31.58 -2.99
C LEU A 51 12.82 -30.21 -2.91
N SER A 52 14.13 -30.13 -3.15
CA SER A 52 14.87 -28.86 -3.14
C SER A 52 14.35 -27.90 -4.22
N LEU A 53 14.10 -28.42 -5.43
CA LEU A 53 13.52 -27.63 -6.53
C LEU A 53 12.11 -27.14 -6.19
N ASN A 54 11.26 -27.99 -5.61
CA ASN A 54 9.92 -27.59 -5.18
C ASN A 54 9.97 -26.47 -4.13
N VAL A 55 10.85 -26.59 -3.12
CA VAL A 55 11.02 -25.53 -2.11
C VAL A 55 11.45 -24.22 -2.76
N ILE A 56 12.40 -24.25 -3.69
CA ILE A 56 12.85 -23.05 -4.43
C ILE A 56 11.69 -22.43 -5.24
N LEU A 57 10.95 -23.25 -5.99
CA LEU A 57 9.83 -22.79 -6.81
C LEU A 57 8.70 -22.22 -5.96
N THR A 58 8.36 -22.86 -4.84
CA THR A 58 7.37 -22.35 -3.90
C THR A 58 7.84 -21.03 -3.31
N THR A 59 9.12 -20.90 -2.95
CA THR A 59 9.68 -19.66 -2.41
C THR A 59 9.59 -18.52 -3.42
N VAL A 60 10.05 -18.73 -4.65
CA VAL A 60 9.97 -17.74 -5.74
C VAL A 60 8.50 -17.40 -6.07
N GLY A 61 7.62 -18.39 -6.08
CA GLY A 61 6.19 -18.20 -6.31
C GLY A 61 5.54 -17.34 -5.21
N LEU A 62 5.88 -17.60 -3.95
CA LEU A 62 5.41 -16.80 -2.80
C LEU A 62 5.96 -15.38 -2.84
N GLU A 63 7.23 -15.18 -3.18
CA GLU A 63 7.82 -13.84 -3.34
C GLU A 63 7.13 -13.05 -4.45
N SER A 64 6.90 -13.67 -5.61
CA SER A 64 6.18 -13.04 -6.71
C SER A 64 4.74 -12.69 -6.32
N GLN A 65 4.02 -13.62 -5.67
CA GLN A 65 2.65 -13.38 -5.22
C GLN A 65 2.60 -12.26 -4.17
N ASN A 66 3.55 -12.25 -3.23
CA ASN A 66 3.67 -11.19 -2.24
C ASN A 66 3.91 -9.83 -2.91
N SER A 67 4.78 -9.76 -3.92
CA SER A 67 5.00 -8.51 -4.67
C SER A 67 3.72 -8.01 -5.36
N ILE A 68 2.96 -8.90 -6.00
CA ILE A 68 1.69 -8.55 -6.65
C ILE A 68 0.66 -8.07 -5.62
N ASN A 69 0.49 -8.82 -4.51
CA ASN A 69 -0.43 -8.46 -3.45
C ASN A 69 -0.08 -7.08 -2.87
N LYS A 70 1.21 -6.81 -2.60
CA LYS A 70 1.70 -5.52 -2.12
C LYS A 70 1.36 -4.36 -3.07
N ALA A 71 1.54 -4.57 -4.38
CA ALA A 71 1.18 -3.56 -5.38
C ALA A 71 -0.34 -3.30 -5.42
N GLN A 72 -1.16 -4.35 -5.28
CA GLN A 72 -2.61 -4.23 -5.21
C GLN A 72 -3.08 -3.50 -3.95
N PHE A 73 -2.48 -3.78 -2.79
CA PHE A 73 -2.76 -3.06 -1.55
C PHE A 73 -2.39 -1.58 -1.66
N THR A 74 -1.20 -1.28 -2.18
CA THR A 74 -0.75 0.11 -2.42
C THR A 74 -1.71 0.86 -3.34
N LYS A 75 -2.13 0.24 -4.44
CA LYS A 75 -3.15 0.82 -5.34
C LYS A 75 -4.45 1.09 -4.60
N THR A 76 -4.93 0.14 -3.79
CA THR A 76 -6.16 0.28 -3.02
C THR A 76 -6.06 1.42 -2.01
N ALA A 77 -4.91 1.58 -1.36
CA ALA A 77 -4.64 2.69 -0.45
C ALA A 77 -4.67 4.03 -1.21
N ILE A 78 -3.98 4.14 -2.35
CA ILE A 78 -4.00 5.36 -3.19
C ILE A 78 -5.43 5.70 -3.64
N ASP A 79 -6.18 4.71 -4.13
CA ASP A 79 -7.55 4.90 -4.61
C ASP A 79 -8.47 5.41 -3.49
N LYS A 80 -8.40 4.80 -2.29
CA LYS A 80 -9.28 5.11 -1.16
C LYS A 80 -8.88 6.37 -0.39
N LEU A 81 -7.59 6.49 -0.06
CA LEU A 81 -7.11 7.50 0.88
C LEU A 81 -6.81 8.84 0.19
N TRP A 82 -6.58 8.85 -1.11
CA TRP A 82 -6.22 10.05 -1.85
C TRP A 82 -7.18 10.36 -3.00
N LEU A 83 -7.34 9.45 -3.96
CA LEU A 83 -8.08 9.75 -5.18
C LEU A 83 -9.58 9.93 -4.91
N PHE A 84 -10.18 9.08 -4.08
CA PHE A 84 -11.60 9.19 -3.75
C PHE A 84 -11.97 10.51 -3.05
N PRO A 85 -11.29 10.95 -1.97
CA PRO A 85 -11.56 12.26 -1.37
C PRO A 85 -11.40 13.42 -2.36
N ASN A 86 -10.37 13.40 -3.20
CA ASN A 86 -10.14 14.43 -4.21
C ASN A 86 -11.21 14.40 -5.33
N GLN A 87 -11.73 13.23 -5.68
CA GLN A 87 -12.84 13.10 -6.62
C GLN A 87 -14.12 13.70 -6.04
N LEU A 88 -14.43 13.45 -4.77
CA LEU A 88 -15.57 14.08 -4.10
C LEU A 88 -15.45 15.60 -4.07
N LEU A 89 -14.26 16.13 -3.78
CA LEU A 89 -14.00 17.57 -3.79
C LEU A 89 -14.21 18.20 -5.16
N LYS A 90 -13.88 17.47 -6.24
CA LYS A 90 -14.10 17.91 -7.63
C LYS A 90 -15.57 17.89 -8.03
N GLU A 91 -16.33 16.89 -7.56
CA GLU A 91 -17.73 16.68 -7.93
C GLU A 91 -18.73 17.44 -7.05
N ALA A 92 -18.27 18.01 -5.93
CA ALA A 92 -19.12 18.76 -5.02
C ALA A 92 -19.68 20.05 -5.64
N GLU A 93 -21.01 20.19 -5.66
CA GLU A 93 -21.71 21.30 -6.30
C GLU A 93 -22.06 22.43 -5.33
N HIS A 94 -22.22 22.12 -4.04
CA HIS A 94 -22.76 23.06 -3.06
C HIS A 94 -21.75 23.44 -1.97
N VAL A 95 -20.59 22.78 -1.93
CA VAL A 95 -19.51 23.12 -1.00
C VAL A 95 -19.03 24.55 -1.21
N ARG A 96 -18.78 25.27 -0.11
CA ARG A 96 -18.30 26.64 -0.20
C ARG A 96 -16.89 26.69 -0.81
N PRO A 97 -16.62 27.61 -1.75
CA PRO A 97 -15.31 27.71 -2.38
C PRO A 97 -14.15 27.88 -1.39
N GLU A 98 -14.35 28.66 -0.33
CA GLU A 98 -13.35 28.87 0.72
C GLU A 98 -13.05 27.60 1.54
N PHE A 99 -14.01 26.67 1.67
CA PHE A 99 -13.76 25.36 2.28
C PHE A 99 -12.85 24.53 1.38
N ILE A 100 -13.17 24.39 0.08
CA ILE A 100 -12.34 23.61 -0.85
C ILE A 100 -10.94 24.22 -0.93
N ALA A 101 -10.84 25.54 -1.08
CA ALA A 101 -9.55 26.21 -1.20
C ALA A 101 -8.66 26.07 0.03
N SER A 102 -9.28 25.95 1.21
CA SER A 102 -8.53 25.71 2.44
C SER A 102 -7.87 24.34 2.54
N LEU A 103 -8.30 23.36 1.75
CA LEU A 103 -7.68 22.03 1.68
C LEU A 103 -6.45 22.00 0.77
N TYR A 104 -6.20 23.08 0.01
CA TYR A 104 -5.10 23.21 -0.95
C TYR A 104 -4.37 24.55 -0.79
N TYR A 105 -3.97 24.91 0.44
CA TYR A 105 -3.26 26.18 0.68
C TYR A 105 -1.88 26.29 0.03
N ASN A 106 -1.33 25.17 -0.45
CA ASN A 106 -0.16 25.19 -1.34
C ASN A 106 -0.46 25.63 -2.77
N ASN A 107 -1.73 25.68 -3.16
CA ASN A 107 -2.17 26.25 -4.42
C ASN A 107 -2.50 27.74 -4.21
N ALA A 108 -1.48 28.60 -4.30
CA ALA A 108 -1.63 30.04 -4.13
C ALA A 108 -2.69 30.67 -5.04
N THR A 109 -2.89 30.13 -6.25
CA THR A 109 -3.96 30.61 -7.16
C THR A 109 -5.32 30.36 -6.55
N PHE A 110 -5.56 29.15 -6.05
CA PHE A 110 -6.84 28.76 -5.49
C PHE A 110 -7.13 29.46 -4.16
N TYR A 111 -6.11 29.63 -3.32
CA TYR A 111 -6.17 30.46 -2.12
C TYR A 111 -6.59 31.91 -2.45
N LYS A 112 -5.89 32.59 -3.36
CA LYS A 112 -6.19 33.98 -3.74
C LYS A 112 -7.60 34.16 -4.32
N LEU A 113 -8.14 33.17 -5.03
CA LEU A 113 -9.51 33.22 -5.55
C LEU A 113 -10.58 33.21 -4.46
N THR A 114 -10.24 32.80 -3.24
CA THR A 114 -11.19 32.62 -2.13
C THR A 114 -10.78 33.38 -0.86
N GLU A 115 -9.64 34.04 -0.88
CA GLU A 115 -9.14 34.87 0.22
C GLU A 115 -10.17 35.94 0.58
N GLY A 116 -10.52 36.00 1.87
CA GLY A 116 -11.52 36.94 2.39
C GLY A 116 -12.97 36.63 2.04
N LYS A 117 -13.26 35.61 1.22
CA LYS A 117 -14.64 35.18 0.95
C LYS A 117 -15.24 34.50 2.17
N LYS A 118 -16.48 34.87 2.50
CA LYS A 118 -17.30 34.25 3.54
C LYS A 118 -18.69 34.02 2.99
N THR A 119 -18.85 32.94 2.25
CA THR A 119 -20.12 32.54 1.67
C THR A 119 -21.05 32.09 2.81
N PRO A 120 -22.30 32.59 2.86
CA PRO A 120 -23.26 32.14 3.87
C PRO A 120 -23.49 30.63 3.76
N PRO A 121 -23.48 29.89 4.88
CA PRO A 121 -23.78 28.47 4.84
C PRO A 121 -25.24 28.23 4.46
N THR A 122 -25.45 27.28 3.55
CA THR A 122 -26.77 26.69 3.27
C THR A 122 -26.85 25.30 3.89
N MET A 123 -28.05 24.75 4.05
CA MET A 123 -28.20 23.37 4.55
C MET A 123 -27.47 22.37 3.65
N ARG A 124 -27.49 22.57 2.32
CA ARG A 124 -26.80 21.70 1.37
C ARG A 124 -25.28 21.81 1.47
N SER A 125 -24.76 23.04 1.52
CA SER A 125 -23.31 23.26 1.65
C SER A 125 -22.77 22.68 2.96
N GLU A 126 -23.49 22.85 4.07
CA GLU A 126 -23.08 22.29 5.35
C GLU A 126 -23.12 20.76 5.34
N ALA A 127 -24.14 20.14 4.74
CA ALA A 127 -24.24 18.70 4.62
C ALA A 127 -23.12 18.10 3.75
N GLU A 128 -22.82 18.70 2.59
CA GLU A 128 -21.72 18.23 1.73
C GLU A 128 -20.36 18.40 2.39
N GLU A 129 -20.09 19.55 3.00
CA GLU A 129 -18.84 19.78 3.72
C GLU A 129 -18.68 18.83 4.91
N GLN A 130 -19.77 18.52 5.61
CA GLN A 130 -19.79 17.54 6.69
C GLN A 130 -19.45 16.14 6.18
N TYR A 131 -20.05 15.73 5.06
CA TYR A 131 -19.76 14.44 4.43
C TYR A 131 -18.29 14.35 3.97
N ILE A 132 -17.79 15.38 3.30
CA ILE A 132 -16.38 15.46 2.88
C ILE A 132 -15.45 15.41 4.09
N THR A 133 -15.77 16.14 5.16
CA THR A 133 -15.00 16.09 6.41
C THR A 133 -14.93 14.64 6.91
N ILE A 134 -16.06 13.94 6.99
CA ILE A 134 -16.08 12.53 7.42
C ILE A 134 -15.18 11.67 6.54
N VAL A 135 -15.23 11.83 5.22
CA VAL A 135 -14.39 11.05 4.29
C VAL A 135 -12.90 11.35 4.48
N LEU A 136 -12.53 12.61 4.70
CA LEU A 136 -11.13 12.98 4.94
C LEU A 136 -10.61 12.39 6.25
N ILE A 137 -11.39 12.45 7.34
CA ILE A 137 -11.01 11.84 8.62
C ILE A 137 -11.01 10.31 8.55
N GLN A 138 -11.96 9.71 7.82
CA GLN A 138 -11.94 8.27 7.54
C GLN A 138 -10.68 7.85 6.79
N SER A 139 -10.18 8.69 5.89
CA SER A 139 -8.90 8.43 5.20
C SER A 139 -7.73 8.39 6.18
N TRP A 140 -7.77 9.16 7.27
CA TRP A 140 -6.75 9.07 8.33
C TRP A 140 -6.86 7.75 9.11
N GLU A 141 -8.08 7.33 9.44
CA GLU A 141 -8.32 6.05 10.14
C GLU A 141 -7.92 4.83 9.29
N ASP A 142 -8.32 4.84 8.02
CA ASP A 142 -7.98 3.80 7.06
C ASP A 142 -6.46 3.76 6.85
N TYR A 143 -5.77 4.91 6.82
CA TYR A 143 -4.31 4.96 6.77
C TYR A 143 -3.67 4.26 7.98
N LEU A 144 -4.12 4.54 9.20
CA LEU A 144 -3.59 3.90 10.42
C LEU A 144 -3.72 2.37 10.38
N THR A 145 -4.76 1.88 9.69
CA THR A 145 -5.01 0.44 9.51
C THR A 145 -4.18 -0.16 8.37
N LEU A 146 -4.01 0.57 7.27
CA LEU A 146 -3.42 0.06 6.02
C LEU A 146 -1.92 0.34 5.88
N ARG A 147 -1.35 1.26 6.65
CA ARG A 147 0.03 1.76 6.48
C ARG A 147 1.13 0.68 6.45
N ASN A 148 0.91 -0.44 7.14
CA ASN A 148 1.90 -1.54 7.19
C ASN A 148 1.94 -2.38 5.90
N LEU A 149 0.92 -2.27 5.04
CA LEU A 149 0.79 -3.01 3.78
C LEU A 149 1.04 -2.12 2.56
N ASP A 150 0.84 -0.82 2.71
CA ASP A 150 1.11 0.20 1.71
C ASP A 150 2.61 0.47 1.56
N HIS A 151 3.07 0.65 0.31
CA HIS A 151 4.47 0.97 -0.01
C HIS A 151 4.65 2.41 -0.54
N THR A 152 3.62 3.26 -0.49
CA THR A 152 3.72 4.67 -0.91
C THR A 152 4.70 5.45 -0.03
N GLY A 153 4.79 5.07 1.25
CA GLY A 153 5.68 5.66 2.24
C GLY A 153 4.96 6.65 3.15
N GLU A 154 5.23 6.57 4.44
CA GLU A 154 4.53 7.35 5.48
C GLU A 154 4.61 8.85 5.24
N ILE A 155 5.77 9.34 4.78
CA ILE A 155 6.00 10.77 4.56
C ILE A 155 5.07 11.37 3.49
N VAL A 156 4.69 10.57 2.47
CA VAL A 156 3.79 11.03 1.41
C VAL A 156 2.38 11.23 1.97
N TRP A 157 1.92 10.29 2.79
CA TRP A 157 0.62 10.39 3.47
C TRP A 157 0.58 11.55 4.45
N LEU A 158 1.62 11.70 5.28
CA LEU A 158 1.72 12.78 6.24
C LEU A 158 1.69 14.16 5.55
N HIS A 159 2.41 14.36 4.45
CA HIS A 159 2.36 15.63 3.71
C HIS A 159 0.94 15.96 3.22
N ASN A 160 0.25 14.97 2.66
CA ASN A 160 -1.11 15.14 2.16
C ASN A 160 -2.11 15.43 3.28
N PHE A 161 -2.00 14.73 4.40
CA PHE A 161 -2.89 14.91 5.54
C PHE A 161 -2.64 16.21 6.29
N ILE A 162 -1.38 16.61 6.46
CA ILE A 162 -1.01 17.90 7.03
C ILE A 162 -1.54 19.04 6.15
N GLN A 163 -1.43 18.92 4.82
CA GLN A 163 -2.01 19.91 3.90
C GLN A 163 -3.52 20.08 4.14
N TRP A 164 -4.27 19.00 4.30
CA TRP A 164 -5.70 19.09 4.64
C TRP A 164 -5.93 19.68 6.03
N ALA A 165 -5.12 19.29 7.02
CA ALA A 165 -5.21 19.76 8.39
C ALA A 165 -4.90 21.25 8.56
N GLN A 166 -4.25 21.89 7.58
CA GLN A 166 -4.11 23.35 7.57
C GLN A 166 -5.44 24.08 7.40
N SER A 167 -6.50 23.41 6.94
CA SER A 167 -7.81 24.02 6.77
C SER A 167 -8.45 24.38 8.12
N PRO A 168 -8.70 25.67 8.41
CA PRO A 168 -9.42 26.07 9.62
C PRO A 168 -10.88 25.63 9.57
N TYR A 169 -11.46 25.47 8.38
CA TYR A 169 -12.83 24.96 8.23
C TYR A 169 -12.92 23.48 8.54
N LEU A 170 -11.93 22.69 8.10
CA LEU A 170 -11.84 21.28 8.43
C LEU A 170 -11.65 21.09 9.94
N LYS A 171 -10.74 21.85 10.57
CA LYS A 171 -10.51 21.80 12.02
C LYS A 171 -11.80 22.04 12.80
N LYS A 172 -12.52 23.12 12.47
CA LYS A 172 -13.79 23.44 13.13
C LYS A 172 -14.82 22.31 13.03
N LYS A 173 -14.95 21.67 11.86
CA LYS A 173 -15.89 20.56 11.69
C LYS A 173 -15.41 19.31 12.39
N TYR A 174 -14.13 18.98 12.27
CA TYR A 174 -13.48 17.88 12.97
C TYR A 174 -13.72 17.96 14.48
N ASP A 175 -13.51 19.12 15.12
CA ASP A 175 -13.71 19.27 16.56
C ASP A 175 -15.15 18.95 17.02
N ASN A 176 -16.13 19.11 16.14
CA ASN A 176 -17.52 18.76 16.42
C ASN A 176 -17.81 17.25 16.25
N ILE A 177 -17.06 16.55 15.39
CA ILE A 177 -17.37 15.18 15.00
C ILE A 177 -16.32 14.15 15.41
N LYS A 178 -15.19 14.58 15.97
CA LYS A 178 -14.06 13.68 16.26
C LYS A 178 -14.41 12.52 17.18
N TYR A 179 -15.41 12.71 18.04
CA TYR A 179 -15.94 11.67 18.94
C TYR A 179 -16.60 10.47 18.22
N ASN A 180 -16.82 10.56 16.90
CA ASN A 180 -17.34 9.46 16.09
C ASN A 180 -16.26 8.49 15.60
N PHE A 181 -14.98 8.78 15.82
CA PHE A 181 -13.85 8.01 15.32
C PHE A 181 -13.10 7.30 16.45
N ALA A 182 -12.28 6.29 16.10
CA ALA A 182 -11.45 5.61 17.09
C ALA A 182 -10.46 6.56 17.76
N GLN A 183 -10.10 6.28 19.02
CA GLN A 183 -9.18 7.13 19.78
C GLN A 183 -7.83 7.35 19.06
N SER A 184 -7.29 6.33 18.41
CA SER A 184 -6.06 6.45 17.61
C SER A 184 -6.19 7.45 16.47
N THR A 185 -7.36 7.52 15.83
CA THR A 185 -7.68 8.47 14.77
C THR A 185 -7.83 9.87 15.34
N ILE A 186 -8.41 10.01 16.53
CA ILE A 186 -8.51 11.28 17.25
C ILE A 186 -7.10 11.81 17.57
N ASP A 187 -6.27 10.99 18.23
CA ASP A 187 -4.91 11.38 18.62
C ASP A 187 -4.07 11.77 17.39
N PHE A 188 -4.17 10.99 16.31
CA PHE A 188 -3.50 11.30 15.06
C PHE A 188 -4.01 12.60 14.41
N GLY A 189 -5.33 12.80 14.37
CA GLY A 189 -5.94 14.01 13.83
C GLY A 189 -5.55 15.26 14.64
N ASP A 190 -5.62 15.19 15.97
CA ASP A 190 -5.24 16.31 16.84
C ASP A 190 -3.76 16.68 16.65
N LEU A 191 -2.85 15.70 16.51
CA LEU A 191 -1.45 15.94 16.13
C LEU A 191 -1.34 16.60 14.75
N LEU A 192 -2.01 16.08 13.72
CA LEU A 192 -1.98 16.68 12.38
C LEU A 192 -2.36 18.16 12.40
N PHE A 193 -3.43 18.51 13.14
CA PHE A 193 -3.86 19.90 13.28
C PHE A 193 -2.89 20.76 14.09
N GLU A 194 -2.28 20.21 15.14
CA GLU A 194 -1.24 20.90 15.93
C GLU A 194 -0.03 21.25 15.05
N TYR A 195 0.53 20.27 14.34
CA TYR A 195 1.66 20.48 13.45
C TYR A 195 1.31 21.40 12.27
N ALA A 196 0.13 21.23 11.67
CA ALA A 196 -0.32 22.07 10.57
C ALA A 196 -0.42 23.55 10.94
N ALA A 197 -0.76 23.87 12.20
CA ALA A 197 -0.86 25.25 12.70
C ALA A 197 0.49 26.00 12.70
N HIS A 198 1.61 25.28 12.70
CA HIS A 198 2.94 25.86 12.66
C HIS A 198 3.45 26.16 11.24
N ILE A 199 2.73 25.71 10.21
CA ILE A 199 3.13 25.91 8.82
C ILE A 199 2.52 27.22 8.30
N PRO A 200 3.34 28.15 7.76
CA PRO A 200 2.84 29.38 7.17
C PRO A 200 1.95 29.07 5.96
N VAL A 201 0.84 29.82 5.86
CA VAL A 201 -0.16 29.68 4.80
C VAL A 201 -0.46 31.03 4.16
N PRO A 202 -0.55 31.12 2.81
CA PRO A 202 -0.28 30.06 1.84
C PRO A 202 1.23 29.78 1.71
N SER A 203 1.62 28.51 1.51
CA SER A 203 3.02 28.13 1.28
C SER A 203 3.18 27.36 -0.02
N ASN A 204 4.02 27.88 -0.92
CA ASN A 204 4.42 27.20 -2.15
C ASN A 204 5.68 26.35 -1.97
N ASN A 205 6.29 26.34 -0.77
CA ASN A 205 7.52 25.60 -0.52
C ASN A 205 7.20 24.22 0.05
N PRO A 206 7.32 23.13 -0.73
CA PRO A 206 7.05 21.78 -0.25
C PRO A 206 8.07 21.29 0.78
N ALA A 207 9.25 21.91 0.88
CA ALA A 207 10.25 21.53 1.87
C ALA A 207 9.83 21.85 3.31
N ILE A 208 8.89 22.80 3.49
CA ILE A 208 8.45 23.21 4.83
C ILE A 208 7.80 22.06 5.61
N TYR A 209 7.16 21.13 4.89
CA TYR A 209 6.56 19.95 5.49
C TYR A 209 7.61 18.95 5.99
N LYS A 210 8.85 19.01 5.50
CA LYS A 210 9.95 18.17 6.01
C LYS A 210 10.58 18.70 7.30
N GLU A 211 10.51 20.00 7.53
CA GLU A 211 11.02 20.63 8.75
C GLU A 211 10.02 20.52 9.91
N THR A 212 8.77 20.21 9.59
CA THR A 212 7.65 20.15 10.55
C THR A 212 7.34 18.72 11.01
N ILE A 213 7.79 17.69 10.27
CA ILE A 213 7.60 16.26 10.59
C ILE A 213 8.82 15.70 11.33
#